data_AF-A0A3M7FK91-F1
#
_entry.id   AF-A0A3M7FK91-F1
#
_cell.length_a   1.000
_cell.length_b   1.000
_cell.length_c   1.000
_cell.angle_alpha   90.00
_cell.angle_beta   90.00
_cell.angle_gamma   90.00
#
_symmetry.space_group_name_H-M   'P 1'
#
loop_
_entity.id
_entity.type
_entity.pdbx_description
1 polymer ?
#
loop_
_entity_poly.entity_id
_entity_poly.type
_entity_poly.pdbx_seq_one_letter_code
_entity_poly.pdbx_strand_id
1 'polypeptide(L)'
;MGISDAGLTIMTSIKDGKALCTFSRSLTQYSTVQTTQSFSQSMRVPAKMCAGPLLLATLLAILLPTISAQDPAELCGAKSPSTIHAIDTLCGDNHIYVGDNVAIHQVFGDPGEPTQLEIYGDCSPAEYVPRDICKRQFHDICVGGNEHGSGVAKFGWHEVKCQTWIIMNDPTPPLPTAGMPGAPPG
;
A
#
# COMPACT_ATOMS: atom_id res chain seq x y z
N MET A 1 -4.52 -14.83 21.11
CA MET A 1 -4.88 -13.57 20.41
C MET A 1 -5.23 -13.95 18.98
N GLY A 2 -6.43 -13.85 18.44
CA GLY A 2 -7.59 -13.00 18.72
C GLY A 2 -8.13 -12.63 17.33
N ILE A 3 -8.84 -13.55 16.69
CA ILE A 3 -9.37 -13.42 15.32
C ILE A 3 -10.64 -12.58 15.42
N SER A 4 -10.68 -11.41 14.80
CA SER A 4 -11.90 -10.60 14.71
C SER A 4 -12.78 -11.09 13.58
N ASP A 5 -13.74 -11.94 13.95
CA ASP A 5 -14.88 -12.35 13.13
C ASP A 5 -15.83 -11.16 12.94
N ALA A 6 -16.03 -10.70 11.71
CA ALA A 6 -17.08 -9.73 11.38
C ALA A 6 -18.41 -10.47 11.23
N GLY A 7 -19.11 -10.69 12.34
CA GLY A 7 -20.43 -11.31 12.36
C GLY A 7 -21.51 -10.44 11.69
N LEU A 8 -22.10 -10.93 10.61
CA LEU A 8 -23.32 -10.38 10.03
C LEU A 8 -24.52 -10.79 10.89
N THR A 9 -25.17 -9.83 11.57
CA THR A 9 -26.42 -10.09 12.30
C THR A 9 -27.61 -9.65 11.44
N ILE A 10 -28.46 -10.60 11.05
CA ILE A 10 -29.71 -10.35 10.33
C ILE A 10 -30.85 -10.39 11.35
N MET A 11 -31.46 -9.24 11.67
CA MET A 11 -32.71 -9.20 12.43
C MET A 11 -33.89 -9.11 11.46
N THR A 12 -34.70 -10.16 11.40
CA THR A 12 -35.98 -10.17 10.71
C THR A 12 -37.08 -9.82 11.71
N SER A 13 -37.74 -8.67 11.50
CA SER A 13 -38.96 -8.31 12.23
C SER A 13 -40.14 -8.40 11.27
N ILE A 14 -41.07 -9.31 11.56
CA ILE A 14 -42.30 -9.52 10.79
C ILE A 14 -43.43 -8.80 11.53
N LYS A 15 -43.92 -7.70 10.96
CA LYS A 15 -45.23 -7.16 11.29
C LYS A 15 -46.00 -6.88 9.99
N ASP A 16 -47.20 -7.44 9.93
CA ASP A 16 -48.21 -7.21 8.89
C ASP A 16 -47.79 -7.55 7.44
N GLY A 17 -47.20 -8.74 7.25
CA GLY A 17 -47.10 -9.37 5.93
C GLY A 17 -46.20 -8.66 4.90
N LYS A 18 -45.39 -7.68 5.32
CA LYS A 18 -44.35 -7.04 4.51
C LYS A 18 -43.00 -7.15 5.22
N ALA A 19 -42.07 -7.85 4.60
CA ALA A 19 -40.68 -7.85 5.03
C ALA A 19 -40.04 -6.50 4.63
N LEU A 20 -39.69 -5.69 5.63
CA LEU A 20 -38.83 -4.52 5.48
C LEU A 20 -37.41 -4.95 5.88
N CYS A 21 -36.54 -5.14 4.91
CA CYS A 21 -35.11 -5.33 5.18
C CYS A 21 -34.47 -3.95 5.35
N THR A 22 -34.21 -3.56 6.60
CA THR A 22 -33.41 -2.38 6.90
C THR A 22 -31.94 -2.79 7.01
N PHE A 23 -31.12 -2.35 6.06
CA PHE A 23 -29.66 -2.51 6.15
C PHE A 23 -29.07 -1.31 6.88
N SER A 24 -28.69 -1.48 8.15
CA SER A 24 -27.82 -0.53 8.83
C SER A 24 -26.37 -0.95 8.60
N ARG A 25 -25.68 -0.27 7.67
CA ARG A 25 -24.21 -0.25 7.66
C ARG A 25 -23.76 0.74 8.73
N SER A 26 -23.06 0.26 9.75
CA SER A 26 -22.27 1.14 10.60
C SER A 26 -21.03 1.56 9.80
N LEU A 27 -21.12 2.72 9.15
CA LEU A 27 -20.00 3.34 8.45
C LEU A 27 -19.19 4.14 9.48
N THR A 28 -18.01 3.62 9.84
CA THR A 28 -16.96 4.46 10.43
C THR A 28 -16.46 5.41 9.34
N GLN A 29 -16.80 6.68 9.55
CA GLN A 29 -16.48 7.91 8.86
C GLN A 29 -15.33 7.88 7.83
N TYR A 30 -15.64 8.25 6.58
CA TYR A 30 -14.77 9.10 5.76
C TYR A 30 -15.66 10.12 5.05
N SER A 31 -15.30 11.39 5.21
CA SER A 31 -16.04 12.56 4.76
C SER A 31 -15.72 12.84 3.29
N THR A 32 -16.71 12.68 2.41
CA THR A 32 -16.70 13.31 1.09
C THR A 32 -18.08 13.90 0.83
N VAL A 33 -18.07 15.22 0.61
CA VAL A 33 -19.23 16.06 0.31
C VAL A 33 -19.93 15.51 -0.94
N GLN A 34 -21.17 15.04 -0.79
CA GLN A 34 -22.05 14.74 -1.92
C GLN A 34 -23.37 15.51 -1.79
N THR A 35 -23.50 16.51 -2.66
CA THR A 35 -24.74 17.15 -3.05
C THR A 35 -25.77 16.09 -3.43
N THR A 36 -26.80 15.91 -2.60
CA THR A 36 -27.91 15.01 -2.88
C THR A 36 -29.02 15.76 -3.60
N GLN A 37 -29.11 15.55 -4.91
CA GLN A 37 -30.23 15.95 -5.74
C GLN A 37 -31.34 14.90 -5.57
N SER A 38 -32.43 15.28 -4.91
CA SER A 38 -33.62 14.43 -4.72
C SER A 38 -34.43 14.37 -6.01
N PHE A 39 -34.35 13.26 -6.75
CA PHE A 39 -35.35 12.89 -7.75
C PHE A 39 -36.23 11.77 -7.19
N SER A 40 -37.40 12.12 -6.67
CA SER A 40 -38.50 11.18 -6.47
C SER A 40 -39.16 10.92 -7.82
N GLN A 41 -38.97 9.74 -8.40
CA GLN A 41 -39.84 9.25 -9.46
C GLN A 41 -40.55 7.97 -8.99
N SER A 42 -41.81 8.17 -8.64
CA SER A 42 -42.80 7.13 -8.36
C SER A 42 -43.18 6.43 -9.66
N MET A 43 -42.51 5.31 -9.98
CA MET A 43 -42.96 4.42 -11.05
C MET A 43 -43.89 3.35 -10.48
N ARG A 44 -45.17 3.43 -10.83
CA ARG A 44 -46.15 2.34 -10.66
C ARG A 44 -45.91 1.34 -11.79
N VAL A 45 -45.45 0.13 -11.44
CA VAL A 45 -45.36 -0.99 -12.38
C VAL A 45 -46.60 -1.88 -12.20
N PRO A 46 -47.35 -2.20 -13.26
CA PRO A 46 -48.47 -3.12 -13.16
C PRO A 46 -47.98 -4.57 -13.00
N ALA A 47 -48.55 -5.27 -12.03
CA ALA A 47 -48.33 -6.69 -11.79
C ALA A 47 -48.92 -7.51 -12.94
N LYS A 48 -48.06 -8.25 -13.65
CA LYS A 48 -48.48 -9.34 -14.53
C LYS A 48 -47.55 -10.54 -14.31
N MET A 49 -48.17 -11.65 -13.95
CA MET A 49 -47.56 -12.93 -13.61
C MET A 49 -46.52 -13.38 -14.63
N CYS A 50 -45.31 -13.69 -14.17
CA CYS A 50 -44.39 -14.63 -14.82
C CYS A 50 -43.92 -15.63 -13.77
N ALA A 51 -44.60 -16.77 -13.73
CA ALA A 51 -44.15 -17.96 -13.03
C ALA A 51 -43.07 -18.65 -13.89
N GLY A 52 -41.85 -18.74 -13.36
CA GLY A 52 -40.74 -19.55 -13.88
C GLY A 52 -39.67 -18.79 -14.70
N PRO A 53 -38.35 -18.99 -14.46
CA PRO A 53 -37.66 -19.75 -13.40
C PRO A 53 -36.84 -18.83 -12.49
N LEU A 54 -37.25 -18.69 -11.22
CA LEU A 54 -36.51 -18.01 -10.15
C LEU A 54 -35.22 -18.74 -9.71
N LEU A 55 -34.71 -19.69 -10.50
CA LEU A 55 -33.55 -20.53 -10.17
C LEU A 55 -32.25 -20.13 -10.89
N LEU A 56 -32.30 -19.23 -11.88
CA LEU A 56 -31.11 -18.78 -12.62
C LEU A 56 -30.45 -17.52 -12.06
N ALA A 57 -31.15 -16.75 -11.22
CA ALA A 57 -30.63 -15.50 -10.65
C ALA A 57 -29.78 -15.71 -9.37
N THR A 58 -29.79 -16.90 -8.76
CA THR A 58 -29.09 -17.19 -7.50
C THR A 58 -27.70 -17.81 -7.67
N LEU A 59 -27.31 -18.24 -8.87
CA LEU A 59 -26.04 -19.00 -9.06
C LEU A 59 -24.81 -18.12 -9.37
N LEU A 60 -24.99 -16.82 -9.67
CA LEU A 60 -23.88 -15.89 -9.97
C LEU A 60 -23.29 -15.20 -8.73
N ALA A 61 -23.76 -15.51 -7.52
CA ALA A 61 -23.33 -14.83 -6.29
C ALA A 61 -22.13 -15.49 -5.56
N ILE A 62 -21.59 -16.62 -6.03
CA ILE A 62 -20.68 -17.47 -5.21
C ILE A 62 -19.22 -17.49 -5.69
N LEU A 63 -18.87 -16.83 -6.81
CA LEU A 63 -17.48 -16.76 -7.25
C LEU A 63 -16.93 -15.34 -7.02
N LEU A 64 -16.82 -14.93 -5.76
CA LEU A 64 -15.78 -13.95 -5.43
C LEU A 64 -14.47 -14.73 -5.39
N PRO A 65 -13.53 -14.53 -6.34
CA PRO A 65 -12.19 -15.02 -6.14
C PRO A 65 -11.66 -14.36 -4.87
N THR A 66 -11.40 -15.16 -3.83
CA THR A 66 -10.56 -14.74 -2.71
C THR A 66 -9.15 -14.59 -3.27
N ILE A 67 -8.87 -13.44 -3.87
CA ILE A 67 -7.51 -13.04 -4.23
C ILE A 67 -6.81 -12.81 -2.90
N SER A 68 -6.04 -13.80 -2.45
CA SER A 68 -5.11 -13.61 -1.35
C SER A 68 -4.03 -12.66 -1.85
N ALA A 69 -4.08 -11.40 -1.41
CA ALA A 69 -2.97 -10.49 -1.60
C ALA A 69 -1.77 -11.08 -0.86
N GLN A 70 -0.66 -11.35 -1.56
CA GLN A 70 0.59 -11.74 -0.92
C GLN A 70 1.16 -10.54 -0.17
N ASP A 71 1.82 -10.80 0.96
CA ASP A 71 2.42 -9.75 1.77
C ASP A 71 3.57 -9.07 1.00
N PRO A 72 3.58 -7.72 0.84
CA PRO A 72 4.63 -7.04 0.11
C PRO A 72 6.03 -7.25 0.70
N ALA A 73 6.16 -7.47 2.01
CA ALA A 73 7.46 -7.75 2.63
C ALA A 73 7.96 -9.14 2.22
N GLU A 74 7.10 -10.16 2.18
CA GLU A 74 7.46 -11.49 1.67
C GLU A 74 7.89 -11.42 0.19
N LEU A 75 7.14 -10.70 -0.65
CA LEU A 75 7.46 -10.53 -2.06
C LEU A 75 8.78 -9.79 -2.28
N CYS A 76 9.05 -8.76 -1.49
CA CYS A 76 10.32 -8.04 -1.52
C CYS A 76 11.47 -8.92 -1.02
N GLY A 77 11.28 -9.65 0.08
CA GLY A 77 12.28 -10.56 0.63
C GLY A 77 12.66 -11.69 -0.32
N ALA A 78 11.72 -12.14 -1.16
CA ALA A 78 12.00 -13.10 -2.23
C ALA A 78 12.93 -12.54 -3.32
N LYS A 79 12.95 -11.22 -3.53
CA LYS A 79 13.91 -10.55 -4.43
C LYS A 79 15.25 -10.30 -3.74
N SER A 80 15.23 -9.76 -2.53
CA SER A 80 16.44 -9.51 -1.74
C SER A 80 16.17 -9.46 -0.24
N PRO A 81 16.69 -10.44 0.53
CA PRO A 81 16.64 -10.41 1.99
C PRO A 81 17.41 -9.22 2.59
N SER A 82 18.53 -8.81 1.98
CA SER A 82 19.32 -7.65 2.43
C SER A 82 18.50 -6.35 2.38
N THR A 83 17.66 -6.17 1.36
CA THR A 83 16.73 -5.03 1.28
C THR A 83 15.76 -5.00 2.46
N ILE A 84 15.21 -6.15 2.88
CA ILE A 84 14.31 -6.19 4.05
C ILE A 84 15.03 -5.75 5.32
N HIS A 85 16.25 -6.23 5.54
CA HIS A 85 17.05 -5.83 6.70
C HIS A 85 17.38 -4.33 6.69
N ALA A 86 17.74 -3.78 5.53
CA ALA A 86 17.98 -2.35 5.36
C ALA A 86 16.70 -1.52 5.63
N ILE A 87 15.53 -1.96 5.15
CA ILE A 87 14.24 -1.30 5.42
C ILE A 87 13.95 -1.29 6.92
N ASP A 88 14.12 -2.41 7.60
CA ASP A 88 13.88 -2.52 9.04
C ASP A 88 14.82 -1.64 9.86
N THR A 89 16.06 -1.47 9.38
CA THR A 89 17.07 -0.60 10.01
C THR A 89 16.71 0.87 9.82
N LEU A 90 16.46 1.31 8.58
CA LEU A 90 16.14 2.70 8.25
C LEU A 90 14.82 3.13 8.92
N CYS A 91 13.76 2.34 8.71
CA CYS A 91 12.44 2.60 9.27
C CYS A 91 12.31 2.18 10.76
N GLY A 92 13.39 1.71 11.38
CA GLY A 92 13.45 1.43 12.81
C GLY A 92 13.44 2.70 13.66
N ASP A 93 13.95 3.81 13.11
CA ASP A 93 13.88 5.13 13.74
C ASP A 93 12.47 5.72 13.62
N ASN A 94 11.97 6.29 14.71
CA ASN A 94 10.67 6.94 14.76
C ASN A 94 10.73 8.43 14.37
N HIS A 95 11.90 8.96 13.99
CA HIS A 95 12.12 10.40 13.73
C HIS A 95 12.59 10.70 12.30
N ILE A 96 12.00 10.06 11.30
CA ILE A 96 12.28 10.37 9.90
C ILE A 96 11.49 11.63 9.50
N TYR A 97 12.21 12.71 9.25
CA TYR A 97 11.69 13.93 8.64
C TYR A 97 12.36 14.15 7.29
N VAL A 98 11.61 14.62 6.29
CA VAL A 98 12.13 14.93 4.96
C VAL A 98 11.74 16.36 4.63
N GLY A 99 12.71 17.19 4.27
CA GLY A 99 12.45 18.59 3.96
C GLY A 99 13.70 19.38 3.66
N ASP A 100 13.50 20.65 3.31
CA ASP A 100 14.61 21.57 3.09
C ASP A 100 15.50 21.71 4.34
N ASN A 101 16.82 21.64 4.16
CA ASN A 101 17.83 21.61 5.22
C ASN A 101 17.73 20.42 6.21
N VAL A 102 16.93 19.39 5.90
CA VAL A 102 16.94 18.13 6.66
C VAL A 102 17.95 17.17 6.04
N ALA A 103 18.74 16.49 6.87
CA ALA A 103 19.73 15.53 6.40
C ALA A 103 19.07 14.36 5.64
N ILE A 104 19.80 13.83 4.66
CA ILE A 104 19.43 12.60 3.95
C ILE A 104 19.42 11.45 4.95
N HIS A 105 18.34 10.66 4.95
CA HIS A 105 18.29 9.42 5.72
C HIS A 105 18.77 8.29 4.82
N GLN A 106 19.85 7.62 5.20
CA GLN A 106 20.43 6.54 4.41
C GLN A 106 20.96 5.41 5.29
N VAL A 107 20.88 4.19 4.78
CA VAL A 107 21.51 3.00 5.36
C VAL A 107 22.07 2.11 4.28
N PHE A 108 23.10 1.35 4.63
CA PHE A 108 23.61 0.26 3.81
C PHE A 108 23.05 -1.06 4.35
N GLY A 109 22.86 -2.04 3.46
CA GLY A 109 22.53 -3.41 3.85
C GLY A 109 23.72 -4.14 4.45
N ASP A 110 23.67 -5.47 4.38
CA ASP A 110 24.67 -6.31 5.02
C ASP A 110 26.07 -6.16 4.38
N PRO A 111 27.16 -6.37 5.14
CA PRO A 111 28.51 -6.24 4.61
C PRO A 111 28.75 -7.13 3.38
N GLY A 112 29.14 -6.51 2.27
CA GLY A 112 29.40 -7.20 1.00
C GLY A 112 28.21 -7.23 0.04
N GLU A 113 27.02 -6.79 0.47
CA GLU A 113 25.85 -6.63 -0.38
C GLU A 113 25.82 -5.21 -0.98
N PRO A 114 25.32 -5.04 -2.22
CA PRO A 114 25.23 -3.73 -2.88
C PRO A 114 24.06 -2.87 -2.37
N THR A 115 23.33 -3.36 -1.36
CA THR A 115 22.08 -2.75 -0.90
C THR A 115 22.31 -1.41 -0.22
N GLN A 116 21.63 -0.37 -0.69
CA GLN A 116 21.58 0.95 -0.06
C GLN A 116 20.19 1.55 -0.22
N LEU A 117 19.67 2.11 0.88
CA LEU A 117 18.39 2.82 0.90
C LEU A 117 18.61 4.28 1.23
N GLU A 118 17.86 5.16 0.58
CA GLU A 118 17.91 6.60 0.79
C GLU A 118 16.51 7.24 0.78
N ILE A 119 16.31 8.23 1.66
CA ILE A 119 15.18 9.16 1.63
C ILE A 119 15.71 10.60 1.71
N TYR A 120 15.32 11.43 0.76
CA TYR A 120 15.62 12.86 0.76
C TYR A 120 14.53 13.66 0.05
N GLY A 121 14.52 14.97 0.21
CA GLY A 121 13.53 15.83 -0.44
C GLY A 121 13.60 17.27 0.04
N ASP A 122 12.97 18.17 -0.69
CA ASP A 122 12.92 19.62 -0.46
C ASP A 122 11.55 20.08 0.07
N CYS A 123 10.85 19.19 0.79
CA CYS A 123 9.54 19.48 1.36
C CYS A 123 9.57 20.70 2.30
N SER A 124 8.59 21.59 2.13
CA SER A 124 8.41 22.78 2.97
C SER A 124 6.93 22.96 3.33
N PRO A 125 6.56 22.80 4.61
CA PRO A 125 7.43 22.44 5.74
C PRO A 125 7.98 21.01 5.64
N ALA A 126 8.99 20.69 6.44
CA ALA A 126 9.51 19.33 6.54
C ALA A 126 8.39 18.36 6.94
N GLU A 127 8.28 17.26 6.21
CA GLU A 127 7.25 16.25 6.37
C GLU A 127 7.75 15.12 7.26
N TYR A 128 6.93 14.73 8.24
CA TYR A 128 7.18 13.54 9.05
C TYR A 128 6.79 12.28 8.28
N VAL A 129 7.62 11.24 8.37
CA VAL A 129 7.38 9.93 7.78
C VAL A 129 7.12 8.91 8.90
N PRO A 130 5.87 8.46 9.09
CA PRO A 130 5.56 7.40 10.03
C PRO A 130 6.24 6.09 9.67
N ARG A 131 6.64 5.31 10.68
CA ARG A 131 7.33 4.03 10.51
C ARG A 131 6.61 3.03 9.59
N ASP A 132 5.29 2.89 9.74
CA ASP A 132 4.48 1.99 8.91
C ASP A 132 4.40 2.44 7.46
N ILE A 133 4.37 3.75 7.23
CA ILE A 133 4.43 4.35 5.90
C ILE A 133 5.82 4.15 5.28
N CYS A 134 6.88 4.33 6.06
CA CYS A 134 8.25 4.08 5.63
C CYS A 134 8.44 2.66 5.11
N LYS A 135 8.05 1.66 5.91
CA LYS A 135 8.15 0.25 5.50
C LYS A 135 7.32 -0.04 4.27
N ARG A 136 6.06 0.41 4.25
CA ARG A 136 5.14 0.15 3.13
C ARG A 136 5.69 0.71 1.82
N GLN A 137 6.14 1.97 1.81
CA GLN A 137 6.63 2.61 0.59
C GLN A 137 7.88 1.92 0.04
N PHE A 138 8.83 1.53 0.90
CA PHE A 138 9.99 0.78 0.44
C PHE A 138 9.65 -0.63 -0.03
N HIS A 139 8.73 -1.34 0.63
CA HIS A 139 8.25 -2.63 0.13
C HIS A 139 7.59 -2.48 -1.25
N ASP A 140 6.78 -1.44 -1.45
CA ASP A 140 6.14 -1.16 -2.74
C ASP A 140 7.18 -0.87 -3.84
N ILE A 141 8.21 -0.07 -3.54
CA ILE A 141 9.34 0.16 -4.47
C ILE A 141 10.05 -1.16 -4.79
N CYS A 142 10.36 -1.97 -3.78
CA CYS A 142 11.09 -3.21 -3.96
C CYS A 142 10.31 -4.22 -4.82
N VAL A 143 9.01 -4.39 -4.54
CA VAL A 143 8.13 -5.28 -5.31
C VAL A 143 7.99 -4.78 -6.75
N GLY A 144 7.78 -3.47 -6.94
CA GLY A 144 7.63 -2.86 -8.26
C GLY A 144 8.95 -2.62 -9.02
N GLY A 145 10.08 -2.73 -8.34
CA GLY A 145 11.42 -2.53 -8.87
C GLY A 145 11.88 -3.69 -9.76
N ASN A 146 13.16 -3.67 -10.13
CA ASN A 146 13.75 -4.70 -10.97
C ASN A 146 13.87 -6.08 -10.25
N GLU A 147 14.57 -7.03 -10.86
CA GLU A 147 14.75 -8.39 -10.33
C GLU A 147 15.44 -8.43 -8.95
N HIS A 148 16.24 -7.43 -8.61
CA HIS A 148 16.91 -7.29 -7.31
C HIS A 148 16.14 -6.39 -6.34
N GLY A 149 15.01 -5.82 -6.76
CA GLY A 149 14.22 -4.89 -5.95
C GLY A 149 14.76 -3.45 -5.94
N SER A 150 15.68 -3.12 -6.85
CA SER A 150 16.13 -1.74 -7.04
C SER A 150 15.02 -0.90 -7.68
N GLY A 151 14.89 0.35 -7.25
CA GLY A 151 13.86 1.24 -7.76
C GLY A 151 13.89 2.63 -7.13
N VAL A 152 13.15 3.55 -7.74
CA VAL A 152 12.99 4.93 -7.26
C VAL A 152 11.51 5.28 -7.29
N ALA A 153 11.02 5.94 -6.24
CA ALA A 153 9.69 6.53 -6.23
C ALA A 153 9.68 7.92 -5.59
N LYS A 154 8.61 8.66 -5.88
CA LYS A 154 8.37 10.00 -5.35
C LYS A 154 7.14 9.98 -4.45
N PHE A 155 7.29 10.54 -3.24
CA PHE A 155 6.24 10.59 -2.24
C PHE A 155 6.15 11.99 -1.60
N GLY A 156 5.30 12.12 -0.59
CA GLY A 156 4.97 13.37 0.08
C GLY A 156 3.48 13.70 0.03
N TRP A 157 3.02 14.51 0.97
CA TRP A 157 1.58 14.80 1.12
C TRP A 157 1.07 15.85 0.12
N HIS A 158 1.96 16.72 -0.37
CA HIS A 158 1.62 17.73 -1.37
C HIS A 158 1.32 17.15 -2.76
N GLU A 159 0.70 17.97 -3.62
CA GLU A 159 0.43 17.66 -5.03
C GLU A 159 1.73 17.40 -5.79
N VAL A 160 2.76 18.20 -5.50
CA VAL A 160 4.13 17.95 -5.92
C VAL A 160 4.76 17.01 -4.90
N LYS A 161 5.06 15.79 -5.34
CA LYS A 161 5.78 14.80 -4.53
C LYS A 161 7.22 15.27 -4.28
N CYS A 162 7.46 15.87 -3.12
CA CYS A 162 8.72 16.49 -2.74
C CYS A 162 9.76 15.49 -2.17
N GLN A 163 9.34 14.28 -1.80
CA GLN A 163 10.24 13.25 -1.29
C GLN A 163 10.70 12.32 -2.41
N THR A 164 11.96 11.91 -2.36
CA THR A 164 12.59 10.91 -3.24
C THR A 164 13.08 9.76 -2.41
N TRP A 165 12.71 8.55 -2.83
CA TRP A 165 12.96 7.32 -2.12
C TRP A 165 13.65 6.36 -3.08
N ILE A 166 14.80 5.82 -2.67
CA ILE A 166 15.67 5.04 -3.54
C ILE A 166 16.03 3.72 -2.86
N ILE A 167 15.92 2.63 -3.61
CA ILE A 167 16.57 1.35 -3.31
C ILE A 167 17.61 1.11 -4.40
N MET A 168 18.88 1.08 -4.03
CA MET A 168 19.97 0.62 -4.88
C MET A 168 20.33 -0.79 -4.43
N ASN A 169 20.19 -1.77 -5.31
CA ASN A 169 20.50 -3.17 -4.99
C ASN A 169 21.02 -3.95 -6.20
N ASP A 170 21.48 -3.24 -7.23
CA ASP A 170 21.99 -3.87 -8.43
C ASP A 170 23.48 -4.18 -8.28
N PRO A 171 23.90 -5.41 -8.61
CA PRO A 171 25.30 -5.75 -8.73
C PRO A 171 25.86 -5.23 -10.07
N THR A 172 25.88 -3.91 -10.27
CA THR A 172 26.70 -3.29 -11.34
C THR A 172 27.93 -2.62 -10.72
N PRO A 173 29.08 -2.72 -11.41
CA PRO A 173 30.23 -3.46 -10.93
C PRO A 173 31.12 -2.63 -10.00
N PRO A 174 32.08 -3.23 -9.27
CA PRO A 174 33.18 -2.45 -8.70
C PRO A 174 33.74 -1.58 -9.82
N LEU A 175 33.96 -0.29 -9.50
CA LEU A 175 34.63 0.68 -10.35
C LEU A 175 35.73 -0.01 -11.17
N PRO A 176 35.85 0.25 -12.49
CA PRO A 176 36.98 -0.27 -13.23
C PRO A 176 38.21 0.09 -12.43
N THR A 177 39.02 -0.90 -12.06
CA THR A 177 40.27 -0.73 -11.31
C THR A 177 40.98 0.45 -11.91
N ALA A 178 40.85 1.62 -11.27
CA ALA A 178 41.51 2.82 -11.72
C ALA A 178 42.98 2.41 -11.72
N GLY A 179 43.59 2.45 -12.90
CA GLY A 179 44.97 2.03 -13.06
C GLY A 179 45.80 2.64 -11.94
N MET A 180 46.79 1.90 -11.47
CA MET A 180 47.87 2.53 -10.71
C MET A 180 48.47 3.62 -11.59
N PRO A 181 48.52 4.87 -11.09
CA PRO A 181 49.78 5.58 -11.14
C PRO A 181 50.18 5.98 -9.73
N GLY A 182 51.28 5.40 -9.24
CA GLY A 182 52.04 5.98 -8.13
C GLY A 182 51.90 5.32 -6.76
N ALA A 183 52.05 4.00 -6.66
CA ALA A 183 52.54 3.44 -5.41
C ALA A 183 53.99 3.93 -5.20
N PRO A 184 54.34 4.59 -4.09
CA PRO A 184 55.71 5.02 -3.82
C PRO A 184 56.61 3.79 -3.59
N PRO A 185 57.92 3.87 -3.92
CA PRO A 185 58.83 2.77 -3.64
C PRO A 185 59.02 2.63 -2.13
N GLY A 186 58.82 1.42 -1.62
CA GLY A 186 59.20 0.96 -0.29
C GLY A 186 59.91 -0.39 -0.41
#